data_AF-W2SX30-F1
#
_entry.id   AF-W2SX30-F1
#
_cell.length_a   1.000
_cell.length_b   1.000
_cell.length_c   1.000
_cell.angle_alpha   90.00
_cell.angle_beta   90.00
_cell.angle_gamma   90.00
#
_symmetry.space_group_name_H-M   'P 1'
#
loop_
_entity.id
_entity.type
_entity.pdbx_description
1 polymer ?
#
loop_
_entity_poly.entity_id
_entity_poly.type
_entity_poly.pdbx_seq_one_letter_code
_entity_poly.pdbx_strand_id
1 'polypeptide(L)'
;KTSHFSSRIDPWLLNQQFFHGYLTREDLPSILRDHGDFLVRCSEIRHIIVQSLSNNEQTHYYLDMNTKFPSIEELLMHHRVHPIIVNQ
;
A
#
# COMPACT_ATOMS: atom_id res chain seq x y z
N LYS A 1 -19.59 -0.45 14.21
CA LYS A 1 -18.80 0.78 14.00
C LYS A 1 -17.75 0.49 12.92
N THR A 2 -18.13 0.55 11.64
CA THR A 2 -17.28 0.16 10.49
C THR A 2 -17.49 1.06 9.26
N SER A 3 -18.27 2.13 9.38
CA SER A 3 -18.85 2.85 8.23
C SER A 3 -18.01 4.00 7.64
N HIS A 4 -16.88 4.39 8.25
CA HIS A 4 -16.07 5.51 7.74
C HIS A 4 -14.82 5.11 6.95
N PHE A 5 -14.41 3.84 7.02
CA PHE A 5 -13.21 3.38 6.34
C PHE A 5 -13.45 3.15 4.84
N SER A 6 -14.51 2.41 4.49
CA SER A 6 -14.81 2.09 3.09
C SER A 6 -15.16 3.30 2.24
N SER A 7 -15.66 4.39 2.83
CA SER A 7 -16.08 5.57 2.08
C SER A 7 -14.92 6.40 1.52
N ARG A 8 -13.67 6.11 1.93
CA ARG A 8 -12.45 6.81 1.46
C ARG A 8 -11.58 5.95 0.57
N ILE A 9 -11.90 4.66 0.43
CA ILE A 9 -11.15 3.72 -0.38
C ILE A 9 -11.95 3.48 -1.66
N ASP A 10 -11.28 3.48 -2.80
CA ASP A 10 -11.92 3.20 -4.08
C ASP A 10 -12.64 1.83 -4.02
N PRO A 11 -13.94 1.75 -4.40
CA PRO A 11 -14.67 0.49 -4.41
C PRO A 11 -14.02 -0.61 -5.24
N TRP A 12 -13.28 -0.28 -6.30
CA TRP A 12 -12.53 -1.25 -7.08
C TRP A 12 -11.43 -1.90 -6.23
N LEU A 13 -10.70 -1.10 -5.43
CA LEU A 13 -9.61 -1.58 -4.58
C LEU A 13 -10.12 -2.51 -3.47
N LEU A 14 -11.30 -2.24 -2.93
CA LEU A 14 -11.95 -3.07 -1.90
C LEU A 14 -12.24 -4.51 -2.37
N ASN A 15 -12.29 -4.73 -3.69
CA ASN A 15 -12.57 -6.04 -4.28
C ASN A 15 -11.30 -6.77 -4.78
N GLN A 16 -10.11 -6.20 -4.55
CA GLN A 16 -8.86 -6.80 -5.01
C GLN A 16 -8.30 -7.79 -3.99
N GLN A 17 -7.88 -8.98 -4.44
CA GLN A 17 -7.30 -9.99 -3.57
C GLN A 17 -5.97 -9.57 -2.94
N PHE A 18 -5.23 -8.66 -3.60
CA PHE A 18 -3.99 -8.10 -3.06
C PHE A 18 -4.23 -7.00 -2.01
N PHE A 19 -5.46 -6.51 -1.86
CA PHE A 19 -5.80 -5.47 -0.89
C PHE A 19 -6.27 -6.08 0.43
N HIS A 20 -5.53 -5.80 1.50
CA HIS A 20 -5.73 -6.43 2.81
C HIS A 20 -6.35 -5.49 3.85
N GLY A 21 -6.75 -4.28 3.45
CA GLY A 21 -7.29 -3.29 4.38
C GLY A 21 -6.26 -2.87 5.44
N TYR A 22 -6.68 -2.73 6.70
CA TYR A 22 -5.74 -2.46 7.79
C TYR A 22 -4.98 -3.72 8.16
N LEU A 23 -3.66 -3.66 8.00
CA LEU A 23 -2.76 -4.76 8.32
C LEU A 23 -1.52 -4.19 9.02
N THR A 24 -1.12 -4.81 10.13
CA THR A 24 0.02 -4.34 10.93
C THR A 24 1.34 -4.79 10.31
N ARG A 25 2.49 -4.31 10.83
CA ARG A 25 3.80 -4.72 10.31
C ARG A 25 4.12 -6.16 10.72
N GLU A 26 3.62 -6.56 11.88
CA GLU A 26 3.82 -7.84 12.54
C GLU A 26 3.16 -8.99 11.77
N ASP A 27 2.07 -8.71 11.06
CA ASP A 27 1.34 -9.70 10.25
C ASP A 27 2.05 -10.03 8.92
N LEU A 28 2.91 -9.14 8.42
CA LEU A 28 3.49 -9.22 7.08
C LEU A 28 4.32 -10.47 6.80
N PRO A 29 5.20 -10.95 7.71
CA PRO A 29 6.01 -12.14 7.45
C PRO A 29 5.19 -13.40 7.23
N SER A 30 3.96 -13.44 7.73
CA SER A 30 3.04 -14.57 7.55
C SER A 30 2.32 -14.57 6.19
N ILE A 31 2.31 -13.42 5.51
CA ILE A 31 1.57 -13.17 4.26
C ILE A 31 2.52 -13.09 3.06
N LEU A 32 3.64 -12.37 3.17
CA LEU A 32 4.67 -12.28 2.14
C LEU A 32 5.69 -13.39 2.36
N ARG A 33 5.49 -14.54 1.70
CA ARG A 33 6.26 -15.76 1.94
C ARG A 33 7.29 -16.01 0.86
N ASP A 34 6.89 -15.74 -0.38
CA ASP A 34 7.63 -16.11 -1.57
C ASP A 34 8.25 -14.88 -2.24
N HIS A 35 9.32 -15.12 -2.98
CA HIS A 35 9.96 -14.08 -3.77
C HIS A 35 9.00 -13.55 -4.83
N GLY A 36 8.79 -12.23 -4.85
CA GLY A 36 7.87 -11.56 -5.77
C GLY A 36 6.48 -11.34 -5.17
N ASP A 37 6.21 -11.81 -3.96
CA ASP A 37 4.97 -11.50 -3.26
C ASP A 37 4.84 -10.00 -3.02
N PHE A 38 3.60 -9.50 -3.15
CA PHE A 38 3.25 -8.15 -2.78
C PHE A 38 1.84 -8.07 -2.19
N LEU A 39 1.62 -7.01 -1.40
CA LEU A 39 0.29 -6.65 -0.93
C LEU A 39 0.10 -5.14 -0.86
N VAL A 40 -1.16 -4.73 -0.84
CA VAL A 40 -1.59 -3.35 -0.60
C VAL A 40 -2.35 -3.30 0.71
N ARG A 41 -1.95 -2.41 1.62
CA ARG A 41 -2.61 -2.22 2.92
C ARG A 41 -2.75 -0.75 3.30
N CYS A 42 -3.62 -0.47 4.25
CA CYS A 42 -3.71 0.81 4.94
C CYS A 42 -2.85 0.79 6.20
N SER A 43 -2.15 1.91 6.44
CA SER A 43 -1.43 2.15 7.69
C SER A 43 -2.25 2.97 8.68
N GLU A 44 -1.85 2.93 9.95
CA GLU A 44 -2.45 3.71 11.05
C GLU A 44 -2.45 5.22 10.76
N ILE A 45 -1.47 5.70 9.99
CA ILE A 45 -1.29 7.10 9.61
C ILE A 45 -2.03 7.45 8.29
N ARG A 46 -2.93 6.59 7.82
CA ARG A 46 -3.75 6.77 6.61
C ARG A 46 -2.97 6.85 5.28
N HIS A 47 -1.77 6.28 5.22
CA HIS A 47 -1.09 6.03 3.94
C HIS A 47 -1.52 4.67 3.39
N ILE A 48 -1.73 4.57 2.08
CA ILE A 48 -1.75 3.27 1.39
C ILE A 48 -0.28 2.85 1.24
N ILE A 49 0.02 1.61 1.59
CA ILE A 49 1.37 1.05 1.51
C ILE A 49 1.34 -0.11 0.53
N VAL A 50 2.20 -0.07 -0.48
CA VAL A 50 2.54 -1.24 -1.30
C VAL A 50 3.83 -1.83 -0.73
N GLN A 51 3.81 -3.12 -0.42
CA GLN A 51 5.00 -3.81 0.10
C GLN A 51 5.30 -4.99 -0.81
N SER A 52 6.57 -5.14 -1.17
CA SER A 52 7.07 -6.26 -1.97
C SER A 52 8.25 -6.93 -1.28
N LEU A 53 8.36 -8.25 -1.49
CA LEU A 53 9.52 -9.04 -1.07
C LEU A 53 10.35 -9.42 -2.30
N SER A 54 11.57 -8.93 -2.38
CA SER A 54 12.51 -9.22 -3.47
C SER A 54 13.90 -9.47 -2.90
N ASN A 55 14.56 -10.56 -3.28
CA ASN A 55 15.90 -10.94 -2.78
C ASN A 55 16.04 -10.89 -1.24
N ASN A 56 15.01 -11.32 -0.48
CA ASN A 56 14.91 -11.21 0.98
C ASN A 56 14.93 -9.77 1.55
N GLU A 57 14.86 -8.76 0.70
CA GLU A 57 14.68 -7.37 1.09
C GLU A 57 13.22 -6.95 0.92
N GLN A 58 12.67 -6.31 1.95
CA GLN A 58 11.32 -5.78 1.92
C GLN A 58 11.35 -4.31 1.49
N THR A 59 10.72 -3.99 0.35
CA THR A 59 10.60 -2.61 -0.13
C THR A 59 9.23 -2.03 0.24
N HIS A 60 9.21 -0.79 0.72
CA HIS A 60 7.98 -0.08 1.08
C HIS A 60 7.74 1.11 0.14
N TYR A 61 6.57 1.15 -0.48
CA TYR A 61 6.07 2.32 -1.18
C TYR A 61 4.90 2.87 -0.38
N TYR A 62 4.99 4.13 0.04
CA TYR A 62 3.89 4.83 0.68
C TYR A 62 3.07 5.55 -0.39
N LEU A 63 1.87 5.97 -0.04
CA LEU A 63 1.03 6.83 -0.88
C LEU A 63 0.53 7.94 0.01
N ASP A 64 0.99 9.14 -0.30
CA ASP A 64 0.55 10.35 0.37
C ASP A 64 -0.84 10.73 -0.16
N MET A 65 -1.79 10.97 0.74
CA MET A 65 -3.13 11.45 0.40
C MET A 65 -3.15 12.90 -0.11
N ASN A 66 -2.03 13.62 0.01
CA ASN A 66 -1.89 15.00 -0.46
C ASN A 66 -1.85 15.12 -2.00
N THR A 67 -1.66 14.00 -2.71
CA THR A 67 -1.62 13.98 -4.17
C THR A 67 -2.62 12.95 -4.70
N LYS A 68 -3.48 13.39 -5.62
CA LYS A 68 -4.45 12.52 -6.28
C LYS A 68 -3.94 12.17 -7.68
N PHE A 69 -3.97 10.88 -8.00
CA PHE A 69 -3.66 10.39 -9.34
C PHE A 69 -4.94 9.83 -9.97
N PRO A 70 -5.15 10.07 -11.28
CA PRO A 70 -6.31 9.55 -12.00
C PRO A 70 -6.26 8.04 -12.22
N SER A 71 -5.10 7.39 -12.02
CA SER A 71 -4.93 5.94 -12.10
C SER A 71 -3.82 5.41 -11.18
N ILE A 72 -3.84 4.10 -10.92
CA ILE A 72 -2.76 3.39 -10.20
C ILE A 72 -1.45 3.44 -10.99
N GLU A 73 -1.52 3.39 -12.32
CA GLU A 73 -0.34 3.49 -13.18
C GLU A 73 0.38 4.83 -13.00
N GLU A 74 -0.37 5.95 -13.02
CA GLU A 74 0.22 7.28 -12.83
C GLU A 74 0.80 7.45 -11.43
N LEU A 75 0.14 6.88 -10.44
CA LEU A 75 0.62 6.81 -9.06
C LEU A 75 1.95 6.05 -8.95
N LEU A 76 2.06 4.88 -9.59
CA LEU A 76 3.29 4.09 -9.61
C LEU A 76 4.41 4.82 -10.38
N MET A 77 4.07 5.42 -11.52
CA MET A 77 5.03 6.20 -12.33
C MET A 77 5.53 7.42 -11.59
N HIS A 78 4.66 8.14 -10.89
CA HIS A 78 5.04 9.31 -10.09
C HIS A 78 6.05 8.92 -9.02
N HIS A 79 5.81 7.85 -8.26
CA HIS A 79 6.70 7.42 -7.18
C HIS A 79 7.95 6.66 -7.63
N ARG A 80 8.03 6.22 -8.91
CA ARG A 80 9.31 5.82 -9.52
C ARG A 80 10.26 7.01 -9.68
N VAL A 81 9.74 8.20 -9.94
CA VAL A 81 10.54 9.42 -10.16
C VAL A 81 10.70 10.22 -8.87
N HIS A 82 9.68 10.22 -8.01
CA HIS A 82 9.65 10.93 -6.74
C HIS A 82 9.50 9.91 -5.61
N PRO A 83 10.60 9.20 -5.26
CA PRO A 83 10.58 8.26 -4.16
C PRO A 83 10.18 9.01 -2.88
N ILE A 84 9.25 8.42 -2.14
CA ILE A 84 8.81 9.01 -0.88
C ILE A 84 9.94 8.86 0.13
N ILE A 85 10.51 9.98 0.53
CA ILE A 85 11.50 10.03 1.60
C ILE A 85 10.74 10.00 2.92
N VAL A 86 10.97 8.95 3.71
CA VAL A 86 10.36 8.78 5.03
C VAL A 86 11.36 9.31 6.07
N ASN A 87 10.86 10.17 6.97
CA ASN A 87 11.55 10.86 8.07
C ASN A 87 12.16 12.23 7.74
N GLN A 88 11.47 13.28 8.16
CA GLN A 88 12.07 14.48 8.78
C GLN A 88 11.51 14.60 10.20
#